data_AF-A0A3M1AXL2-F1
#
_entry.id   AF-A0A3M1AXL2-F1
#
_cell.length_a   1.000
_cell.length_b   1.000
_cell.length_c   1.000
_cell.angle_alpha   90.00
_cell.angle_beta   90.00
_cell.angle_gamma   90.00
#
_symmetry.space_group_name_H-M   'P 1'
#
loop_
_entity.id
_entity.type
_entity.pdbx_description
1 polymer ?
#
loop_
_entity_poly.entity_id
_entity_poly.type
_entity_poly.pdbx_seq_one_letter_code
_entity_poly.pdbx_strand_id
1 'polypeptide(L)' 'MKTILFLGRKEDKEEFSKRIQGHQELQLRSPKNARKLDKYLKAINPDFVIFAGEIQLNQDGKYFILI' A
#
# COMPACT_ATOMS: atom_id res chain seq x y z
N MET A 1 5.46 -14.22 9.56
CA MET A 1 5.88 -12.85 9.19
C MET A 1 4.67 -12.19 8.57
N LYS A 2 4.19 -11.08 9.14
CA LYS A 2 3.00 -10.38 8.62
C LYS A 2 3.37 -9.54 7.41
N THR A 3 2.54 -9.55 6.39
CA THR A 3 2.80 -8.85 5.14
C THR A 3 1.96 -7.58 5.04
N ILE A 4 2.62 -6.46 4.82
CA ILE A 4 2.01 -5.16 4.55
C ILE A 4 2.13 -4.89 3.05
N LEU A 5 0.99 -4.74 2.39
CA LEU A 5 0.92 -4.23 1.03
C LEU A 5 0.74 -2.71 1.07
N PHE A 6 1.73 -1.98 0.59
CA PHE A 6 1.74 -0.53 0.58
C PHE A 6 1.51 0.03 -0.82
N LEU A 7 0.51 0.90 -0.94
CA LEU A 7 0.09 1.60 -2.14
C LEU A 7 0.19 3.10 -1.85
N GLY A 8 1.21 3.74 -2.41
CA GLY A 8 1.57 5.13 -2.13
C GLY A 8 2.59 5.65 -3.11
N ARG A 9 2.90 6.94 -3.04
CA ARG A 9 4.06 7.48 -3.76
C ARG A 9 5.34 6.87 -3.21
N LYS A 10 6.42 6.98 -3.99
CA LYS A 10 7.73 6.43 -3.59
C LYS A 10 8.20 7.04 -2.26
N GLU A 11 7.96 8.33 -2.07
CA GLU A 11 8.37 9.12 -0.91
C GLU A 11 7.66 8.62 0.36
N ASP A 12 6.33 8.46 0.31
CA ASP A 12 5.53 7.93 1.42
C ASP A 12 5.98 6.52 1.82
N LYS A 13 6.31 5.69 0.82
CA LYS A 13 6.82 4.34 1.06
C LYS A 13 8.17 4.37 1.76
N GLU A 14 9.07 5.26 1.36
CA GLU A 14 10.38 5.40 1.99
C GLU A 14 10.27 5.87 3.43
N GLU A 15 9.40 6.85 3.70
CA GLU A 15 9.10 7.28 5.06
C GLU A 15 8.49 6.14 5.90
N PHE A 16 7.49 5.45 5.36
CA PHE A 16 6.84 4.33 6.05
C PHE A 16 7.83 3.19 6.34
N SER A 17 8.69 2.86 5.37
CA SER A 17 9.70 1.82 5.52
C SER A 17 10.70 2.13 6.63
N LYS A 18 11.07 3.41 6.83
CA LYS A 18 11.93 3.83 7.95
C LYS A 18 11.22 3.64 9.28
N ARG A 19 9.93 3.98 9.37
CA ARG A 19 9.13 3.83 10.60
C ARG A 19 9.01 2.38 11.04
N ILE A 20 8.93 1.43 10.10
CA ILE A 20 8.78 0.01 10.41
C ILE A 20 10.11 -0.77 10.45
N GLN A 21 11.26 -0.12 10.24
CA GLN A 21 12.56 -0.80 10.12
C GLN A 21 12.94 -1.63 11.37
N GLY A 22 12.44 -1.25 12.55
CA GLY A 22 12.66 -1.99 13.80
C GLY A 22 11.75 -3.22 14.00
N HIS A 23 10.76 -3.42 13.13
CA HIS A 23 9.76 -4.49 13.24
C HIS A 23 10.11 -5.66 12.30
N GLN A 24 10.96 -6.58 12.77
CA GLN A 24 11.42 -7.73 11.97
C GLN A 24 10.30 -8.71 11.61
N GLU A 25 9.18 -8.67 12.33
CA GLU A 25 7.99 -9.47 12.08
C GLU A 25 7.16 -8.98 10.87
N LEU A 26 7.45 -7.77 10.36
CA LEU A 26 6.73 -7.13 9.27
C LEU A 26 7.52 -7.17 7.96
N GLN A 27 6.84 -7.56 6.88
CA GLN A 27 7.38 -7.51 5.51
C GLN A 27 6.60 -6.49 4.68
N LEU A 28 7.29 -5.46 4.19
CA LEU A 28 6.71 -4.47 3.28
C LEU A 28 6.80 -4.91 1.82
N ARG A 29 5.68 -4.83 1.10
CA ARG A 29 5.59 -5.06 -0.35
C ARG A 29 4.91 -3.86 -1.00
N SER A 30 5.42 -3.42 -2.14
CA SER A 30 4.77 -2.37 -2.94
C SER A 30 4.68 -2.83 -4.41
N PRO A 31 3.47 -3.00 -4.96
CA PRO A 31 3.32 -3.39 -6.35
C PRO A 31 3.61 -2.18 -7.25
N LYS A 32 4.34 -2.43 -8.35
CA LYS A 32 4.69 -1.38 -9.32
C LYS A 32 3.57 -1.04 -10.31
N ASN A 33 2.52 -1.85 -10.37
CA ASN A 33 1.41 -1.72 -11.30
C ASN A 33 0.19 -2.52 -10.84
N ALA A 34 -0.97 -2.25 -11.46
CA ALA A 34 -2.24 -2.90 -11.17
C ALA A 34 -2.20 -4.43 -11.33
N ARG A 35 -1.46 -4.95 -12.32
CA ARG A 35 -1.32 -6.41 -12.52
C ARG A 35 -0.61 -7.09 -11.36
N LYS A 36 0.45 -6.48 -10.84
CA LYS A 36 1.12 -6.97 -9.62
C LYS A 36 0.19 -6.83 -8.43
N LEU A 37 -0.50 -5.70 -8.26
CA LEU A 37 -1.46 -5.50 -7.17
C LEU A 37 -2.48 -6.64 -7.10
N ASP A 38 -3.13 -6.97 -8.21
CA ASP A 38 -4.09 -8.08 -8.27
C ASP A 38 -3.46 -9.42 -7.85
N LYS A 39 -2.23 -9.70 -8.28
CA LYS A 39 -1.46 -10.87 -7.83
C LYS A 39 -1.17 -10.83 -6.32
N TYR A 40 -0.80 -9.68 -5.77
CA TYR A 40 -0.54 -9.55 -4.32
C TYR A 40 -1.81 -9.79 -3.51
N LEU A 41 -2.94 -9.20 -3.91
CA LEU A 41 -4.22 -9.37 -3.23
C LEU A 41 -4.69 -10.84 -3.25
N LYS A 42 -4.59 -11.52 -4.40
CA LYS A 42 -5.10 -12.89 -4.57
C LYS A 42 -4.15 -13.96 -4.04
N ALA A 43 -2.86 -13.86 -4.35
CA ALA A 43 -1.90 -14.93 -4.09
C ALA A 43 -1.13 -14.75 -2.79
N ILE A 44 -0.86 -13.51 -2.39
CA ILE A 44 -0.05 -13.22 -1.20
C ILE A 44 -0.94 -13.00 0.02
N ASN A 45 -2.22 -12.64 -0.19
CA ASN A 45 -3.22 -12.44 0.87
C ASN A 45 -2.65 -11.64 2.05
N PRO A 46 -2.27 -10.37 1.81
CA PRO A 46 -1.56 -9.58 2.81
C PRO A 46 -2.39 -9.38 4.08
N ASP A 47 -1.73 -9.39 5.23
CA ASP A 47 -2.36 -9.13 6.53
C ASP A 47 -2.90 -7.69 6.62
N PHE A 48 -2.20 -6.74 5.98
CA PHE A 48 -2.59 -5.33 5.95
C PHE A 48 -2.42 -4.73 4.56
N VAL A 49 -3.34 -3.84 4.19
CA VAL A 49 -3.22 -2.98 3.01
C VAL A 49 -3.24 -1.53 3.46
N ILE A 50 -2.20 -0.78 3.10
CA ILE A 50 -2.05 0.63 3.43
C ILE A 50 -2.10 1.43 2.14
N PHE A 51 -3.02 2.40 2.09
CA PHE A 51 -3.10 3.40 1.05
C PHE A 51 -2.59 4.73 1.61
N ALA A 52 -1.55 5.29 0.99
CA ALA A 52 -1.03 6.62 1.28
C ALA A 52 -1.25 7.48 0.04
N GLY A 53 -1.94 8.61 0.21
CA GLY A 53 -2.29 9.48 -0.89
C GLY A 53 -3.34 10.50 -0.47
N GLU A 54 -3.79 11.28 -1.44
CA GLU A 54 -4.79 12.31 -1.22
C GLU A 54 -6.19 11.71 -1.43
N ILE A 55 -7.07 11.89 -0.44
CA ILE A 55 -8.48 11.55 -0.59
C ILE A 55 -9.15 12.66 -1.40
N GLN A 56 -9.79 12.29 -2.50
CA GLN A 56 -10.54 13.20 -3.35
C GLN A 56 -11.97 12.69 -3.56
N LEU A 57 -12.88 13.60 -3.89
CA LEU A 57 -14.27 13.31 -4.22
C LEU A 57 -14.46 13.46 -5.74
N ASN A 58 -15.00 12.44 -6.40
CA ASN A 58 -15.31 12.53 -7.83
C ASN A 58 -16.66 13.24 -8.07
N GLN A 59 -17.00 13.46 -9.35
CA GLN A 59 -18.27 14.11 -9.74
C GLN A 59 -19.53 13.32 -9.31
N ASP A 60 -19.39 12.01 -9.07
CA ASP A 60 -20.47 11.14 -8.58
C ASP A 60 -20.59 11.14 -7.04
N GLY A 61 -19.79 11.95 -6.33
CA GLY A 61 -19.76 11.96 -4.87
C GLY A 61 -19.07 10.75 -4.25
N LYS A 62 -18.23 10.02 -5.00
CA LYS A 62 -17.45 8.89 -4.52
C LYS A 62 -16.04 9.32 -4.11
N TYR A 63 -15.61 8.85 -2.95
CA TYR A 63 -14.23 9.04 -2.50
C TYR A 63 -13.29 8.10 -3.24
N PHE A 64 -12.15 8.62 -3.66
CA PHE A 64 -11.03 7.84 -4.19
C PHE A 64 -9.72 8.36 -3.62
N ILE A 65 -8.70 7.51 -3.64
CA ILE A 65 -7.35 7.87 -3.21
C ILE A 65 -6.53 8.09 -4.47
N LEU A 66 -5.98 9.29 -4.61
CA LEU A 66 -4.98 9.61 -5.62
C LEU A 66 -3.60 9.24 -5.06
N ILE A 67 -2.99 8.22 -5.67
CA ILE A 67 -1.73 7.61 -5.27
C ILE A 67 -0.63 8.05 -6.23
#